data_AF-A0A955TSJ9-F1
#
_entry.id   AF-A0A955TSJ9-F1
#
_cell.length_a   1.000
_cell.length_b   1.000
_cell.length_c   1.000
_cell.angle_alpha   90.00
_cell.angle_beta   90.00
_cell.angle_gamma   90.00
#
_symmetry.space_group_name_H-M   'P 1'
#
loop_
_entity.id
_entity.type
_entity.pdbx_description
1 polymer ?
#
loop_
_entity_poly.entity_id
_entity_poly.type
_entity_poly.pdbx_seq_one_letter_code
_entity_poly.pdbx_strand_id
1 'polypeptide(L)'
;GMSAAQLARRLGVTRAQVSKTEKGELNGTVSLKTLQNMAEAMGCRLTYAIIPDTNVEDILAARAQQQATRRVEEAHKHMALEDQTLSQDQITFEVDRLQKDILQNPPADFWDDEA
;
A
#
# COMPACT_ATOMS: atom_id res chain seq x y z
N GLY A 1 29.54 -12.88 17.47
CA GLY A 1 28.58 -11.77 17.35
C GLY A 1 28.96 -10.65 18.31
N MET A 2 28.51 -9.42 18.04
CA MET A 2 28.72 -8.26 18.93
C MET A 2 27.79 -8.35 20.15
N SER A 3 28.30 -8.11 21.35
CA SER A 3 27.48 -8.01 22.57
C SER A 3 26.74 -6.66 22.65
N ALA A 4 25.63 -6.61 23.38
CA ALA A 4 24.90 -5.36 23.64
C ALA A 4 25.79 -4.27 24.27
N ALA A 5 26.80 -4.66 25.07
CA ALA A 5 27.75 -3.72 25.65
C ALA A 5 28.73 -3.14 24.60
N GLN A 6 29.15 -3.94 23.62
CA GLN A 6 29.97 -3.46 22.51
C GLN A 6 29.15 -2.55 21.57
N LEU A 7 27.90 -2.91 21.29
CA LEU A 7 27.01 -2.09 20.47
C LEU A 7 26.70 -0.75 21.14
N ALA A 8 26.43 -0.76 22.45
CA ALA A 8 26.23 0.45 23.24
C ALA A 8 27.43 1.41 23.12
N ARG A 9 28.67 0.88 23.21
CA ARG A 9 29.88 1.67 23.01
C ARG A 9 30.01 2.26 21.61
N ARG A 10 29.68 1.48 20.57
CA ARG A 10 29.72 1.97 19.17
C ARG A 10 28.65 3.03 18.89
N LEU A 11 27.51 2.95 19.58
CA LEU A 11 26.41 3.93 19.49
C LEU A 11 26.58 5.16 20.39
N GLY A 12 27.53 5.16 21.32
CA GLY A 12 27.66 6.22 22.33
C GLY A 12 26.49 6.27 23.33
N VAL A 13 25.83 5.13 23.58
CA VAL A 13 24.67 5.03 24.48
C VAL A 13 24.92 4.03 25.61
N THR A 14 23.99 3.94 26.56
CA THR A 14 24.08 2.97 27.66
C THR A 14 23.65 1.57 27.21
N ARG A 15 24.14 0.53 27.89
CA ARG A 15 23.67 -0.85 27.69
C ARG A 15 22.16 -0.99 27.95
N ALA A 16 21.63 -0.25 28.92
CA ALA A 16 20.21 -0.22 29.22
C ALA A 16 19.38 0.34 28.05
N GLN A 17 19.90 1.37 27.37
CA GLN A 17 19.26 1.92 26.17
C GLN A 17 19.23 0.88 25.04
N VAL A 18 20.32 0.16 24.79
CA VAL A 18 20.34 -0.93 23.80
C VAL A 18 19.30 -2.00 24.14
N SER A 19 19.25 -2.46 25.40
CA SER A 19 18.27 -3.46 25.82
C SER A 19 16.82 -2.97 25.72
N LYS A 20 16.57 -1.68 26.00
CA LYS A 20 15.26 -1.06 25.80
C LYS A 20 14.88 -1.03 24.32
N THR A 21 15.83 -0.70 23.45
CA THR A 21 15.61 -0.70 22.00
C THR A 21 15.35 -2.10 21.45
N GLU A 22 16.08 -3.12 21.88
CA GLU A 22 15.83 -4.53 21.50
C GLU A 22 14.42 -4.98 21.92
N LYS A 23 13.97 -4.63 23.13
CA LYS A 23 12.59 -4.88 23.56
C LYS A 23 11.59 -4.08 22.73
N GLY A 24 11.93 -2.86 22.36
CA GLY A 24 11.10 -1.99 21.53
C GLY A 24 10.92 -2.54 20.12
N GLU A 25 11.96 -3.16 19.55
CA GLU A 25 11.92 -3.83 18.25
C GLU A 25 10.95 -5.01 18.25
N LEU A 26 11.06 -5.89 19.25
CA LEU A 26 10.13 -7.01 19.43
C LEU A 26 8.67 -6.56 19.59
N ASN A 27 8.46 -5.40 20.22
CA ASN A 27 7.13 -4.83 20.44
C ASN A 27 6.66 -3.91 19.30
N GLY A 28 7.46 -3.73 18.23
CA GLY A 28 7.12 -2.81 17.13
C GLY A 28 7.08 -1.32 17.49
N THR A 29 7.68 -0.93 18.63
CA THR A 29 7.68 0.46 19.16
C THR A 29 8.98 1.21 18.87
N VAL A 30 9.99 0.53 18.34
CA VAL A 30 11.25 1.15 17.94
C VAL A 30 11.06 1.99 16.68
N SER A 31 11.67 3.17 16.63
CA SER A 31 11.65 3.98 15.41
C SER A 31 12.62 3.45 14.36
N LEU A 32 12.28 3.62 13.06
CA LEU A 32 13.18 3.29 11.94
C LEU A 32 14.54 3.98 12.08
N LYS A 33 14.56 5.24 12.53
CA LYS A 33 15.80 5.99 12.79
C LYS A 33 16.71 5.28 13.80
N THR A 34 16.13 4.67 14.83
CA THR A 34 16.91 3.95 15.85
C THR A 34 17.50 2.66 15.28
N LEU A 35 16.70 1.90 14.53
CA LEU A 35 17.17 0.70 13.83
C LEU A 35 18.28 1.03 12.81
N GLN A 36 18.16 2.17 12.11
CA GLN A 36 19.16 2.64 11.17
C GLN A 36 20.48 2.96 11.88
N ASN A 37 20.45 3.71 12.98
CA ASN A 37 21.63 4.00 13.78
C ASN A 37 22.31 2.72 14.31
N MET A 38 21.52 1.73 14.75
CA MET A 38 22.05 0.43 15.18
C MET A 38 22.73 -0.31 14.02
N ALA A 39 22.11 -0.34 12.85
CA ALA A 39 22.68 -0.96 11.66
C ALA A 39 24.02 -0.29 11.30
N GLU A 40 24.06 1.04 11.22
CA GLU A 40 25.29 1.80 10.92
C GLU A 40 26.38 1.54 11.96
N ALA A 41 26.03 1.55 13.25
CA ALA A 41 26.95 1.21 14.33
C ALA A 41 27.44 -0.24 14.28
N MET A 42 26.76 -1.14 13.57
CA MET A 42 27.25 -2.49 13.29
C MET A 42 28.10 -2.56 12.01
N GLY A 43 28.12 -1.52 11.17
CA GLY A 43 28.68 -1.55 9.81
C GLY A 43 27.73 -2.16 8.79
N CYS A 44 26.43 -2.15 9.09
CA CYS A 44 25.35 -2.70 8.27
C CYS A 44 24.48 -1.57 7.69
N ARG A 45 23.58 -1.92 6.78
CA ARG A 45 22.54 -1.04 6.23
C ARG A 45 21.16 -1.57 6.61
N LEU A 46 20.30 -0.71 7.12
CA LEU A 46 18.88 -1.03 7.28
C LEU A 46 18.20 -0.99 5.90
N THR A 47 17.54 -2.09 5.51
CA THR A 47 16.69 -2.16 4.31
C THR A 47 15.26 -2.42 4.77
N TYR A 48 14.32 -1.58 4.33
CA TYR A 48 12.89 -1.71 4.61
C TYR A 48 12.14 -1.79 3.28
N ALA A 49 11.19 -2.71 3.19
CA ALA A 49 10.39 -2.93 1.99
C ALA A 49 8.92 -3.14 2.38
N ILE A 50 8.02 -2.54 1.60
CA ILE A 50 6.60 -2.85 1.61
C ILE A 50 6.38 -3.78 0.42
N ILE A 51 5.95 -5.00 0.69
CA ILE A 51 5.72 -6.03 -0.32
C ILE A 51 4.22 -6.31 -0.35
N PRO A 52 3.54 -6.13 -1.48
CA PRO A 52 2.13 -6.48 -1.60
C PRO A 52 1.94 -8.00 -1.49
N ASP A 53 0.79 -8.43 -0.98
CA ASP A 53 0.43 -9.86 -0.89
C ASP A 53 0.20 -10.49 -2.27
N THR A 54 -0.16 -9.67 -3.27
CA THR A 54 -0.35 -10.06 -4.68
C THR A 54 0.60 -9.26 -5.58
N ASN A 55 0.65 -9.62 -6.86
CA ASN A 55 1.40 -8.81 -7.83
C ASN A 55 0.74 -7.42 -8.00
N VAL A 56 1.48 -6.47 -8.57
CA VAL A 56 1.00 -5.09 -8.74
C VAL A 56 -0.10 -5.03 -9.79
N GLU A 57 -0.03 -5.89 -10.80
CA GLU A 57 -0.99 -6.01 -11.89
C GLU A 57 -2.40 -6.36 -11.37
N ASP A 58 -2.51 -7.29 -10.41
CA ASP A 58 -3.77 -7.70 -9.80
C ASP A 58 -4.36 -6.57 -8.96
N ILE A 59 -3.51 -5.80 -8.26
CA ILE A 59 -3.95 -4.62 -7.48
C ILE A 59 -4.52 -3.56 -8.43
N LEU A 60 -3.84 -3.28 -9.54
CA LEU A 60 -4.29 -2.32 -10.54
C LEU A 60 -5.59 -2.80 -11.22
N ALA A 61 -5.67 -4.08 -11.58
CA ALA A 61 -6.85 -4.66 -12.21
C ALA A 61 -8.07 -4.61 -11.30
N ALA A 62 -7.91 -4.96 -10.01
CA ALA A 62 -8.96 -4.87 -9.01
C ALA A 62 -9.43 -3.42 -8.81
N ARG A 63 -8.50 -2.46 -8.74
CA ARG A 63 -8.85 -1.05 -8.61
C ARG A 63 -9.58 -0.51 -9.84
N ALA A 64 -9.11 -0.83 -11.04
CA ALA A 64 -9.75 -0.45 -12.29
C ALA A 64 -11.17 -1.04 -12.41
N GLN A 65 -11.37 -2.28 -11.95
CA GLN A 65 -12.69 -2.92 -11.93
C GLN A 65 -13.65 -2.18 -11.00
N GLN A 66 -13.18 -1.83 -9.80
CA GLN A 66 -13.97 -1.08 -8.82
C GLN A 66 -14.41 0.28 -9.39
N GLN A 67 -13.48 1.04 -9.99
CA GLN A 67 -13.75 2.33 -10.60
C GLN A 67 -14.70 2.22 -11.80
N ALA A 68 -14.48 1.25 -12.67
CA ALA A 68 -15.33 1.00 -13.83
C ALA A 68 -16.77 0.66 -13.41
N THR A 69 -16.92 -0.22 -12.42
CA THR A 69 -18.22 -0.61 -11.86
C THR A 69 -18.94 0.62 -11.31
N ARG A 70 -18.26 1.43 -10.49
CA ARG A 70 -18.84 2.63 -9.89
C ARG A 70 -19.35 3.61 -10.94
N ARG A 71 -18.54 3.92 -11.94
CA ARG A 71 -18.89 4.87 -13.03
C ARG A 71 -20.06 4.37 -13.87
N VAL A 72 -20.11 3.07 -14.17
CA VAL A 72 -21.23 2.48 -14.92
C VAL A 72 -22.51 2.48 -14.09
N GLU A 73 -22.44 2.18 -12.79
CA GLU A 73 -23.60 2.24 -11.89
C GLU A 73 -24.14 3.67 -11.74
N GLU A 74 -23.27 4.67 -11.61
CA GLU A 74 -23.66 6.08 -11.55
C GLU A 74 -24.37 6.51 -12.84
N ALA A 75 -23.78 6.21 -14.00
CA ALA A 75 -24.39 6.49 -15.29
C ALA A 75 -25.73 5.75 -15.45
N HIS A 76 -25.81 4.48 -15.07
CA HIS A 76 -27.04 3.68 -15.14
C HIS A 76 -28.15 4.25 -14.25
N LYS A 77 -27.84 4.69 -13.02
CA LYS A 77 -28.81 5.36 -12.14
C LYS A 77 -29.37 6.64 -12.78
N HIS A 78 -28.53 7.41 -13.46
CA HIS A 78 -28.98 8.59 -14.19
C HIS A 78 -29.88 8.22 -15.39
N MET A 79 -29.52 7.22 -16.18
CA MET A 79 -30.29 6.78 -17.36
C MET A 79 -31.63 6.12 -16.99
N ALA A 80 -31.69 5.40 -15.86
CA ALA A 80 -32.93 4.82 -15.35
C ALA A 80 -33.98 5.89 -14.98
N LEU A 81 -33.55 7.09 -14.57
CA LEU A 81 -34.44 8.23 -14.36
C LEU A 81 -35.01 8.80 -15.68
N GLU A 82 -34.38 8.47 -16.81
CA GLU A 82 -34.74 8.87 -18.18
C GLU A 82 -35.48 7.75 -18.95
N ASP A 83 -35.94 6.71 -18.25
CA ASP A 83 -36.61 5.50 -18.81
C ASP A 83 -35.74 4.68 -19.78
N GLN A 84 -34.41 4.77 -19.64
CA GLN A 84 -33.43 4.04 -20.43
C GLN A 84 -32.64 3.08 -19.54
N THR A 85 -33.11 1.84 -19.43
CA THR A 85 -32.46 0.82 -18.58
C THR A 85 -31.62 -0.13 -19.43
N LEU A 86 -30.33 -0.25 -19.12
CA LEU A 86 -29.45 -1.28 -19.67
C LEU A 86 -29.75 -2.66 -19.04
N SER A 87 -29.61 -3.72 -19.83
CA SER A 87 -29.61 -5.10 -19.33
C SER A 87 -28.36 -5.41 -18.52
N GLN A 88 -28.40 -6.46 -17.69
CA GLN A 88 -27.25 -6.88 -16.88
C GLN A 88 -26.02 -7.22 -17.74
N ASP A 89 -26.23 -7.88 -18.88
CA ASP A 89 -25.14 -8.23 -19.81
C ASP A 89 -24.48 -6.98 -20.41
N GLN A 90 -25.26 -5.94 -20.68
CA GLN A 90 -24.74 -4.66 -21.15
C GLN A 90 -23.94 -3.95 -20.05
N ILE A 91 -24.39 -3.97 -18.80
CA ILE A 91 -23.64 -3.41 -17.67
C ILE A 91 -22.29 -4.10 -17.55
N THR A 92 -22.25 -5.44 -17.54
CA THR A 92 -20.99 -6.18 -17.45
C THR A 92 -20.05 -5.86 -18.61
N PHE A 93 -20.57 -5.79 -19.83
CA PHE A 93 -19.77 -5.42 -21.00
C PHE A 93 -19.18 -4.00 -20.88
N GLU A 94 -19.96 -3.03 -20.42
CA GLU A 94 -19.52 -1.65 -20.22
C GLU A 94 -18.46 -1.54 -19.12
N VAL A 95 -18.61 -2.30 -18.03
CA VAL A 95 -17.61 -2.38 -16.95
C VAL A 95 -16.30 -2.96 -17.48
N ASP A 96 -16.32 -4.08 -18.20
CA ASP A 96 -15.12 -4.70 -18.75
C ASP A 96 -14.42 -3.78 -19.76
N ARG A 97 -15.20 -3.06 -20.59
CA ARG A 97 -14.66 -2.07 -21.53
C ARG A 97 -13.96 -0.93 -20.80
N LEU A 98 -14.64 -0.36 -19.81
CA LEU A 98 -14.13 0.79 -19.06
C LEU A 98 -12.94 0.40 -18.18
N GLN A 99 -12.92 -0.80 -17.60
CA GLN A 99 -11.76 -1.32 -16.86
C GLN A 99 -10.52 -1.35 -17.75
N LYS A 100 -10.64 -1.87 -18.99
CA LYS A 100 -9.52 -1.92 -19.94
C LYS A 100 -9.04 -0.52 -20.32
N ASP A 101 -9.95 0.42 -20.51
CA ASP A 101 -9.61 1.81 -20.80
C ASP A 101 -8.88 2.48 -19.63
N ILE A 102 -9.39 2.31 -18.40
CA ILE A 102 -8.75 2.81 -17.18
C ILE A 102 -7.34 2.22 -16.99
N LEU A 103 -7.13 0.93 -17.30
CA LEU A 103 -5.80 0.32 -17.21
C LEU A 103 -4.82 0.86 -18.26
N GLN A 104 -5.31 1.23 -19.44
CA GLN A 104 -4.48 1.82 -20.51
C GLN A 104 -4.18 3.29 -20.25
N ASN A 105 -5.17 4.03 -19.74
CA ASN A 105 -5.10 5.46 -19.50
C ASN A 105 -5.66 5.78 -18.10
N PRO A 106 -4.90 5.52 -17.03
CA PRO A 106 -5.37 5.74 -15.66
C PRO A 106 -5.70 7.23 -15.45
N PRO A 107 -6.91 7.56 -15.01
CA PRO A 107 -7.28 8.95 -14.75
C PRO A 107 -6.59 9.46 -13.47
N ALA A 108 -6.54 10.78 -13.28
CA ALA A 108 -5.85 11.40 -12.15
C ALA A 108 -6.44 11.00 -10.78
N ASP A 109 -7.73 10.69 -10.76
CA ASP A 109 -8.53 10.24 -9.61
C ASP A 109 -8.52 8.72 -9.42
N PHE A 110 -7.64 7.97 -10.10
CA PHE A 110 -7.65 6.50 -10.10
C PHE A 110 -7.64 5.89 -8.69
N TRP A 111 -6.96 6.53 -7.73
CA TRP A 111 -6.87 6.10 -6.34
C TRP A 111 -7.85 6.81 -5.40
N ASP A 112 -8.69 7.71 -5.91
CA ASP A 112 -9.68 8.43 -5.10
C ASP A 112 -10.97 7.61 -4.99
N ASP A 113 -11.48 7.45 -3.78
CA ASP A 113 -12.74 6.73 -3.52
C ASP A 113 -13.98 7.62 -3.75
N GLU A 114 -13.77 8.94 -3.82
CA GLU A 114 -14.79 9.97 -4.01
C GLU A 114 -14.48 10.81 -5.26
N ALA A 115 -15.01 10.41 -6.41
CA ALA A 115 -15.40 11.35 -7.46
C ALA A 115 -16.92 11.61 -7.41
#